data_AF-A0A7R9BPY6-F1
#
_entry.id   AF-A0A7R9BPY6-F1
#
_cell.length_a   1.000
_cell.length_b   1.000
_cell.length_c   1.000
_cell.angle_alpha   90.00
_cell.angle_beta   90.00
_cell.angle_gamma   90.00
#
_symmetry.space_group_name_H-M   'P 1'
#
loop_
_entity.id
_entity.type
_entity.pdbx_description
1 polymer ?
#
loop_
_entity_poly.entity_id
_entity_poly.type
_entity_poly.pdbx_seq_one_letter_code
_entity_poly.pdbx_strand_id
1 'polypeptide(L)'
;MSFLLDLVVGIFLIIYYILESWVLFFIPKSLRMKDIAGQVALVTGGNKETVRLVKAYLKQQPSGKQHEQKAINVDSMVYGFKVDLCKRDDVFRVAQLVQKEVGTVDILINNAGVVSGKSFLSTSDQQNILTMNVNAICHFW
;
A
#
# COMPACT_ATOMS: atom_id res chain seq x y z
N MET A 1 17.45 21.79 -23.43
CA MET A 1 16.06 21.55 -23.87
C MET A 1 15.38 22.92 -23.88
N SER A 2 14.76 23.34 -24.98
CA SER A 2 14.23 24.70 -25.10
C SER A 2 12.95 24.83 -24.28
N PHE A 3 12.88 25.81 -23.38
CA PHE A 3 11.69 26.12 -22.56
C PHE A 3 10.39 26.14 -23.36
N LEU A 4 10.45 26.62 -24.61
CA LEU A 4 9.32 26.64 -25.53
C LEU A 4 8.79 25.24 -25.86
N LEU A 5 9.66 24.25 -26.03
CA LEU A 5 9.28 22.87 -26.30
C LEU A 5 8.59 22.25 -25.08
N ASP A 6 9.14 22.47 -23.87
CA ASP A 6 8.53 21.98 -22.64
C ASP A 6 7.14 22.60 -22.41
N LEU A 7 6.97 23.89 -22.73
CA LEU A 7 5.69 24.58 -22.66
C LEU A 7 4.67 23.99 -23.65
N VAL A 8 5.07 23.75 -24.90
CA VAL A 8 4.19 23.17 -25.93
C VAL A 8 3.78 21.74 -25.56
N VAL A 9 4.73 20.91 -25.11
CA VAL A 9 4.43 19.55 -24.62
C VAL A 9 3.51 19.60 -23.41
N GLY A 10 3.74 20.52 -22.48
CA GLY A 10 2.88 20.71 -21.30
C GLY A 10 1.43 21.06 -21.68
N ILE A 11 1.22 22.02 -22.60
CA ILE A 11 -0.11 22.40 -23.07
C ILE A 11 -0.80 21.20 -23.76
N PHE A 12 -0.07 20.48 -24.60
CA PHE A 12 -0.61 19.29 -25.28
C PHE A 12 -1.03 18.21 -24.29
N LEU A 13 -0.20 17.90 -23.27
CA LEU A 13 -0.52 16.93 -22.23
C LEU A 13 -1.74 17.36 -21.41
N ILE A 14 -1.88 18.64 -21.08
CA ILE A 14 -3.05 19.17 -20.37
C ILE A 14 -4.32 18.92 -21.18
N ILE A 15 -4.32 19.25 -22.48
CA ILE A 15 -5.47 19.02 -23.36
C ILE A 15 -5.79 17.52 -23.45
N TYR A 16 -4.77 16.66 -23.59
CA TYR A 16 -4.93 15.21 -23.60
C TYR A 16 -5.59 14.70 -22.32
N TYR A 17 -5.09 15.07 -21.14
CA TYR A 17 -5.63 14.59 -19.85
C TYR A 17 -7.02 15.13 -19.54
N ILE A 18 -7.38 16.32 -20.04
CA ILE A 18 -8.76 16.84 -19.97
C ILE A 18 -9.68 15.95 -20.79
N LEU A 19 -9.35 15.68 -22.06
CA LEU A 19 -10.15 14.84 -22.94
C LEU A 19 -10.28 13.42 -22.41
N GLU A 20 -9.18 12.82 -21.96
CA GLU A 20 -9.17 11.51 -21.30
C GLU A 20 -10.10 11.51 -20.08
N SER A 21 -10.03 12.53 -19.22
CA SER A 21 -10.91 12.64 -18.04
C SER A 21 -12.39 12.73 -18.41
N TRP A 22 -12.74 13.48 -19.46
CA TRP A 22 -14.12 13.56 -19.97
C TRP A 22 -14.62 12.20 -20.46
N VAL A 23 -13.80 11.45 -21.20
CA VAL A 23 -14.15 10.10 -21.66
C VAL A 23 -14.30 9.16 -20.46
N LEU A 24 -13.32 9.16 -19.57
CA LEU A 24 -13.25 8.30 -18.39
C LEU A 24 -14.33 8.63 -17.34
N PHE A 25 -14.92 9.82 -17.38
CA PHE A 25 -16.05 10.23 -16.53
C PHE A 25 -17.33 9.44 -16.85
N PHE A 26 -17.58 9.12 -18.12
CA PHE A 26 -18.74 8.35 -18.53
C PHE A 26 -18.57 6.82 -18.37
N ILE A 27 -17.34 6.36 -18.09
CA ILE A 27 -17.05 4.94 -17.89
C ILE A 27 -17.21 4.59 -16.40
N PRO A 28 -18.09 3.65 -16.03
CA PRO A 28 -18.26 3.20 -14.64
C PRO A 28 -16.94 2.78 -14.01
N LYS A 29 -16.69 3.24 -12.78
CA LYS A 29 -15.45 2.94 -12.04
C LYS A 29 -15.20 1.43 -11.92
N SER A 30 -16.25 0.62 -11.78
CA SER A 30 -16.14 -0.85 -11.70
C SER A 30 -15.43 -1.48 -12.91
N LEU A 31 -15.59 -0.92 -14.11
CA LEU A 31 -14.94 -1.41 -15.33
C LEU A 31 -13.48 -0.95 -15.46
N ARG A 32 -13.07 0.05 -14.66
CA ARG A 32 -11.73 0.63 -14.66
C ARG A 32 -10.82 0.06 -13.57
N MET A 33 -11.38 -0.70 -12.64
CA MET A 33 -10.61 -1.28 -11.53
C MET A 33 -9.80 -2.48 -12.02
N LYS A 34 -8.56 -2.60 -11.55
CA LYS A 34 -7.73 -3.78 -11.77
C LYS A 34 -8.34 -4.97 -11.03
N ASP A 35 -8.41 -6.13 -11.68
CA ASP A 35 -8.67 -7.38 -10.98
C ASP A 35 -7.44 -7.77 -10.15
N ILE A 36 -7.66 -7.93 -8.85
CA ILE A 36 -6.65 -8.31 -7.86
C ILE A 36 -6.91 -9.69 -7.25
N ALA A 37 -7.87 -10.44 -7.79
CA ALA A 37 -8.14 -11.79 -7.33
C ALA A 37 -6.91 -12.68 -7.50
N GLY A 38 -6.57 -13.42 -6.44
CA GLY A 38 -5.43 -14.36 -6.45
C GLY A 38 -4.03 -13.73 -6.38
N GLN A 39 -3.91 -12.41 -6.31
CA GLN A 39 -2.62 -11.72 -6.17
C GLN A 39 -2.02 -11.89 -4.76
N VAL A 40 -0.70 -11.93 -4.68
CA VAL A 40 0.05 -11.97 -3.42
C VAL A 40 0.26 -10.55 -2.90
N ALA A 41 -0.31 -10.26 -1.73
CA ALA A 41 -0.13 -8.97 -1.05
C ALA A 41 0.85 -9.09 0.14
N LEU A 42 1.87 -8.24 0.16
CA LEU A 42 2.77 -8.04 1.30
C LEU A 42 2.35 -6.79 2.05
N VAL A 43 2.17 -6.89 3.37
CA VAL A 43 1.66 -5.80 4.21
C VAL A 43 2.61 -5.52 5.35
N THR A 44 3.11 -4.29 5.47
CA THR A 44 3.90 -3.87 6.62
C THR A 44 2.98 -3.52 7.80
N GLY A 45 3.42 -3.78 9.04
CA GLY A 45 2.59 -3.54 10.23
C GLY A 45 1.29 -4.35 10.24
N GLY A 46 1.27 -5.51 9.57
CA GLY A 46 0.08 -6.35 9.45
C GLY A 46 -0.36 -6.90 10.80
N ASN A 47 -1.47 -6.37 11.32
CA ASN A 47 -2.16 -6.94 12.47
C ASN A 47 -3.34 -7.83 12.01
N LYS A 48 -4.07 -8.44 12.96
CA LYS A 48 -5.20 -9.32 12.65
C LYS A 48 -6.28 -8.64 11.81
N GLU A 49 -6.53 -7.35 12.03
CA GLU A 49 -7.58 -6.58 11.35
C GLU A 49 -7.14 -6.22 9.92
N THR A 50 -5.90 -5.75 9.73
CA THR A 50 -5.36 -5.46 8.40
C THR A 50 -5.35 -6.72 7.54
N VAL A 51 -4.89 -7.86 8.09
CA VAL A 51 -4.90 -9.14 7.37
C VAL A 51 -6.33 -9.55 7.00
N ARG A 52 -7.30 -9.37 7.90
CA ARG A 52 -8.71 -9.64 7.60
C ARG A 52 -9.24 -8.78 6.46
N LEU A 53 -8.96 -7.48 6.48
CA LEU A 53 -9.42 -6.55 5.44
C LEU A 53 -8.79 -6.88 4.09
N VAL A 54 -7.46 -7.03 4.03
CA VAL A 54 -6.75 -7.37 2.79
C VAL A 54 -7.27 -8.67 2.19
N LYS A 55 -7.50 -9.69 3.00
CA LYS A 55 -8.12 -10.95 2.54
C LYS A 55 -9.51 -10.75 1.93
N ALA A 56 -10.34 -9.89 2.51
CA ALA A 56 -11.67 -9.60 1.96
C ALA A 56 -11.58 -8.93 0.58
N TYR A 57 -10.65 -7.99 0.41
CA TYR A 57 -10.39 -7.32 -0.87
C TYR A 57 -9.84 -8.29 -1.94
N LEU A 58 -8.88 -9.15 -1.59
CA LEU A 58 -8.30 -10.13 -2.53
C LEU A 58 -9.27 -11.21 -2.97
N LYS A 59 -10.32 -11.50 -2.17
CA LYS A 59 -11.37 -12.47 -2.54
C LYS A 59 -12.52 -11.86 -3.35
N GLN A 60 -12.51 -10.54 -3.62
CA GLN A 60 -13.62 -9.79 -4.20
C GLN A 60 -15.01 -10.18 -3.63
N GLN A 61 -15.10 -10.39 -2.31
CA GLN A 61 -16.39 -10.54 -1.67
C GLN A 61 -16.91 -9.13 -1.34
N PRO A 62 -18.05 -8.67 -1.87
CA PRO A 62 -18.66 -7.43 -1.43
C PRO A 62 -19.16 -7.67 0.00
N SER A 63 -18.32 -7.42 0.99
CA SER A 63 -18.72 -7.53 2.39
C SER A 63 -19.55 -6.31 2.79
N GLY A 64 -20.72 -6.19 2.17
CA GLY A 64 -21.87 -5.53 2.75
C GLY A 64 -22.50 -6.50 3.74
N LYS A 65 -22.01 -6.48 4.99
CA LYS A 65 -22.79 -6.64 6.23
C LYS A 65 -21.85 -6.78 7.41
N GLN A 66 -22.01 -5.83 8.32
CA GLN A 66 -21.45 -5.87 9.66
C GLN A 66 -22.00 -7.09 10.42
N HIS A 67 -21.18 -7.60 11.34
CA HIS A 67 -21.49 -8.59 12.38
C HIS A 67 -21.62 -10.05 11.90
N GLU A 68 -20.54 -10.81 12.06
CA GLU A 68 -20.53 -12.03 12.87
C GLU A 68 -19.12 -12.63 12.81
N GLN A 69 -18.53 -12.86 13.98
CA GLN A 69 -17.34 -13.66 14.15
C GLN A 69 -17.70 -15.12 13.86
N LYS A 70 -17.72 -15.51 12.59
CA LYS A 70 -17.68 -16.92 12.19
C LYS A 70 -16.37 -17.18 11.50
N ALA A 71 -15.67 -18.18 12.03
CA ALA A 71 -14.38 -18.68 11.59
C ALA A 71 -14.28 -18.65 10.06
N ILE A 72 -13.40 -17.78 9.55
CA ILE A 72 -13.05 -17.77 8.13
C ILE A 72 -12.11 -18.97 7.92
N ASN A 73 -12.69 -20.16 7.84
CA ASN A 73 -12.07 -21.24 7.10
C ASN A 73 -12.10 -20.82 5.62
N VAL A 74 -10.95 -20.87 4.92
CA VAL A 74 -10.72 -21.04 3.45
C VAL A 74 -9.32 -20.50 3.08
N ASP A 75 -8.36 -21.42 2.96
CA ASP A 75 -7.42 -21.65 1.83
C ASP A 75 -6.38 -20.60 1.38
N SER A 76 -6.26 -19.44 2.04
CA SER A 76 -5.20 -18.47 1.74
C SER A 76 -4.11 -18.53 2.83
N MET A 77 -2.92 -19.02 2.50
CA MET A 77 -1.77 -19.05 3.41
C MET A 77 -1.40 -17.64 3.87
N VAL A 78 -1.09 -17.48 5.15
CA VAL A 78 -0.62 -16.22 5.74
C VAL A 78 0.75 -16.48 6.32
N TYR A 79 1.72 -15.68 5.90
CA TYR A 79 3.09 -15.74 6.39
C TYR A 79 3.34 -14.54 7.30
N GLY A 80 4.01 -14.78 8.41
CA GLY A 80 4.39 -13.75 9.37
C GLY A 80 5.90 -13.55 9.36
N PHE A 81 6.36 -12.35 9.06
CA PHE A 81 7.77 -11.99 9.11
C PHE A 81 7.99 -10.88 10.12
N LYS A 82 9.00 -11.05 10.98
CA LYS A 82 9.46 -9.96 11.86
C LYS A 82 10.48 -9.12 11.11
N VAL A 83 10.21 -7.82 11.03
CA VAL A 83 11.05 -6.83 10.38
C VAL A 83 11.07 -5.53 11.19
N ASP A 84 12.25 -4.93 11.32
CA ASP A 84 12.46 -3.59 11.85
C ASP A 84 12.55 -2.59 10.69
N LEU A 85 11.47 -1.82 10.48
CA LEU A 85 11.38 -0.78 9.45
C LEU A 85 12.20 0.47 9.77
N CYS A 86 13.05 0.47 10.80
CA CYS A 86 14.08 1.51 10.95
C CYS A 86 15.42 1.05 10.38
N LYS A 87 15.56 -0.22 9.99
CA LYS A 87 16.82 -0.82 9.54
C LYS A 87 16.69 -1.33 8.12
N ARG A 88 17.27 -0.57 7.19
CA ARG A 88 17.32 -0.91 5.76
C ARG A 88 17.77 -2.36 5.53
N ASP A 89 18.88 -2.78 6.15
CA ASP A 89 19.43 -4.13 5.97
C ASP A 89 18.46 -5.23 6.44
N ASP A 90 17.66 -4.95 7.49
CA ASP A 90 16.66 -5.90 7.97
C ASP A 90 15.50 -6.05 6.99
N VAL A 91 15.12 -4.96 6.31
CA VAL A 91 14.09 -5.01 5.26
C VAL A 91 14.58 -5.80 4.06
N PHE A 92 15.82 -5.59 3.60
CA PHE A 92 16.39 -6.42 2.52
C PHE A 92 16.51 -7.90 2.90
N ARG A 93 16.93 -8.19 4.14
CA ARG A 93 16.99 -9.56 4.66
C ARG A 93 15.61 -10.22 4.61
N VAL A 94 14.56 -9.52 5.07
CA VAL A 94 13.20 -10.05 5.08
C VAL A 94 12.63 -10.15 3.67
N ALA A 95 12.92 -9.21 2.78
CA ALA A 95 12.50 -9.28 1.38
C ALA A 95 13.04 -10.54 0.69
N GLN A 96 14.30 -10.91 0.96
CA GLN A 96 14.88 -12.17 0.46
C GLN A 96 14.17 -13.41 1.02
N LEU A 97 13.80 -13.40 2.31
CA LEU A 97 13.04 -14.49 2.92
C LEU A 97 11.63 -14.61 2.31
N VAL A 98 10.92 -13.50 2.12
CA VAL A 98 9.62 -13.46 1.47
C VAL A 98 9.72 -14.03 0.05
N GLN A 99 10.72 -13.60 -0.73
CA GLN A 99 10.92 -14.10 -2.08
C GLN A 99 11.19 -15.61 -2.13
N LYS A 100 11.89 -16.14 -1.11
CA LYS A 100 12.21 -17.57 -1.01
C LYS A 100 11.02 -18.42 -0.55
N GLU A 101 10.26 -17.96 0.45
CA GLU A 101 9.21 -18.74 1.10
C GLU A 101 7.83 -18.56 0.47
N VAL A 102 7.54 -17.37 -0.07
CA VAL A 102 6.24 -17.00 -0.63
C VAL A 102 6.33 -16.88 -2.16
N GLY A 103 7.43 -16.35 -2.68
CA GLY A 103 7.61 -16.08 -4.09
C GLY A 103 7.36 -14.62 -4.46
N THR A 104 6.87 -14.37 -5.67
CA THR A 104 6.64 -13.02 -6.20
C THR A 104 5.52 -12.30 -5.45
N VAL A 105 5.76 -11.05 -5.07
CA VAL A 105 4.76 -10.15 -4.49
C VAL A 105 4.16 -9.28 -5.59
N ASP A 106 2.83 -9.28 -5.71
CA ASP A 106 2.09 -8.48 -6.71
C ASP A 106 1.67 -7.12 -6.16
N ILE A 107 1.42 -7.04 -4.85
CA ILE A 107 0.89 -5.85 -4.17
C ILE A 107 1.71 -5.61 -2.90
N LEU A 108 2.33 -4.44 -2.80
CA LEU A 108 2.96 -3.97 -1.55
C LEU A 108 2.02 -2.95 -0.87
N ILE A 109 1.72 -3.19 0.40
CA ILE A 109 0.92 -2.30 1.23
C ILE A 109 1.78 -1.80 2.39
N ASN A 110 2.27 -0.57 2.23
CA ASN A 110 3.03 0.16 3.24
C ASN A 110 2.08 0.73 4.32
N ASN A 111 1.55 -0.15 5.16
CA ASN A 111 0.57 0.20 6.21
C ASN A 111 1.20 0.49 7.57
N ALA A 112 2.44 0.06 7.82
CA ALA A 112 3.10 0.31 9.09
C ALA A 112 3.17 1.81 9.39
N GLY A 113 2.78 2.17 10.61
CA GLY A 113 2.83 3.54 11.08
C GLY A 113 2.98 3.61 12.59
N VAL A 114 3.66 4.65 13.05
CA VAL A 114 3.79 5.00 14.46
C VAL A 114 3.37 6.44 14.67
N VAL A 115 2.80 6.73 15.85
CA VAL A 115 2.33 8.07 16.23
C VAL A 115 2.63 8.32 17.70
N SER A 116 3.11 9.51 18.03
CA SER A 116 3.44 9.88 19.42
C SER A 116 2.21 10.23 20.27
N GLY A 117 1.12 10.67 19.62
CA GLY A 117 -0.10 11.15 20.27
C GLY A 117 0.04 12.50 20.99
N LYS A 118 1.19 13.18 20.84
CA LYS A 118 1.50 14.47 21.48
C LYS A 118 1.56 15.58 20.43
N SER A 119 1.47 16.82 20.88
CA SER A 119 1.80 17.97 20.02
C SER A 119 3.28 17.91 19.60
N PHE A 120 3.62 18.58 18.50
CA PHE A 120 4.98 18.59 17.96
C PHE A 120 6.02 19.03 19.00
N LEU A 121 5.77 20.16 19.69
CA LEU A 121 6.68 20.70 20.70
C LEU A 121 6.78 19.86 21.98
N SER A 122 5.84 18.95 22.22
CA SER A 122 5.83 18.05 23.37
C SER A 122 6.30 16.62 23.03
N THR A 123 6.61 16.36 21.76
CA THR A 123 7.13 15.07 21.29
C THR A 123 8.65 15.09 21.39
N SER A 124 9.26 14.02 21.90
CA SER A 124 10.73 13.95 21.95
C SER A 124 11.33 13.78 20.55
N ASP A 125 12.56 14.23 20.35
CA ASP A 125 13.27 14.06 19.09
C ASP A 125 13.33 12.60 18.64
N GLN A 126 13.54 11.67 19.58
CA GLN A 126 13.52 10.24 19.31
C GLN A 126 12.19 9.76 18.73
N GLN A 127 11.06 10.25 19.25
CA GLN A 127 9.73 9.90 18.75
C GLN A 127 9.45 10.54 17.38
N ASN A 128 9.92 11.78 17.17
CA ASN A 128 9.83 12.46 15.88
C ASN A 128 10.64 11.71 14.81
N ILE A 129 11.88 11.34 15.11
CA ILE A 129 12.76 10.57 14.22
C ILE A 129 12.16 9.19 13.92
N LEU A 130 11.65 8.50 14.95
CA LEU A 130 10.99 7.20 14.77
C LEU A 130 9.78 7.30 13.84
N THR A 131 8.98 8.36 14.00
CA THR A 131 7.82 8.64 13.12
C THR A 131 8.28 8.83 11.68
N MET A 132 9.33 9.62 11.44
CA MET A 132 9.86 9.81 10.09
C MET A 132 10.44 8.51 9.52
N ASN A 133 11.20 7.76 10.32
CA ASN A 133 11.81 6.50 9.87
C ASN A 133 10.76 5.47 9.45
N VAL A 134 9.70 5.26 10.26
CA VAL A 134 8.67 4.27 9.97
C VAL A 134 7.65 4.75 8.94
N ASN A 135 7.21 6.02 9.00
CA ASN A 135 6.06 6.47 8.19
C ASN A 135 6.48 7.09 6.84
N ALA A 136 7.77 7.39 6.65
CA ALA A 136 8.25 8.03 5.43
C ALA A 136 9.52 7.35 4.88
N ILE A 137 10.60 7.29 5.66
CA ILE A 137 11.89 6.83 5.13
C ILE A 137 11.81 5.34 4.73
N CYS A 138 11.04 4.52 5.45
CA CYS A 138 10.96 3.10 5.14
C CYS A 138 10.35 2.73 3.79
N HIS A 139 9.69 3.67 3.12
CA HIS A 139 9.08 3.42 1.83
C HIS A 139 10.08 3.55 0.67
N PHE A 140 11.31 4.02 0.94
CA PHE A 140 12.34 4.21 -0.09
C PHE A 140 13.28 3.02 -0.28
N TRP A 141 13.20 1.99 0.57
CA TRP A 141 13.99 0.77 0.44
C TRP A 141 13.09 -0.42 0.18
#